data_AF-A0A351R659-F1
#
_entry.id   AF-A0A351R659-F1
#
_cell.length_a   1.000
_cell.length_b   1.000
_cell.length_c   1.000
_cell.angle_alpha   90.00
_cell.angle_beta   90.00
_cell.angle_gamma   90.00
#
_symmetry.space_group_name_H-M   'P 1'
#
loop_
_entity.id
_entity.type
_entity.pdbx_description
1 polymer ?
#
loop_
_entity_poly.entity_id
_entity_poly.type
_entity_poly.pdbx_seq_one_letter_code
_entity_poly.pdbx_strand_id
1 'polypeptide(L)'
;MEDFFVVDIPVFVPEYDKDKKYGWTNYKDELWDLLKETTHGYCMYCYDRIWINQERRGQIEHGIEKKNSMKRLQDCVPNLGISCENCNQKYKKRGEQKRRLSQEQICEFEKGECTSFECKEMCTSFRKIRRAYVKQGKIMIQPFETKLEENGNVLRIQYDLLQCKYIPMKSYHYTEQELEVIRKHIELFALNSPERKNYEIAKYCKNVIDNRSLMLGIDYNNLIVDLFREKLVSLHELEKAIKLCKTIYCMADLKEST
;
A
#
# COMPACT_ATOMS: atom_id res chain seq x y z
N MET A 1 17.81 8.40 -17.44
CA MET A 1 17.84 9.55 -16.53
C MET A 1 16.72 9.32 -15.54
N GLU A 2 17.02 9.26 -14.25
CA GLU A 2 16.00 9.03 -13.23
C GLU A 2 15.00 10.20 -13.22
N ASP A 3 13.70 9.90 -13.29
CA ASP A 3 12.67 10.91 -13.23
C ASP A 3 12.43 11.29 -11.76
N PHE A 4 12.96 12.45 -11.35
CA PHE A 4 12.83 12.95 -9.97
C PHE A 4 11.44 13.46 -9.60
N PHE A 5 10.51 13.53 -10.57
CA PHE A 5 9.14 14.00 -10.35
C PHE A 5 8.14 12.87 -10.11
N VAL A 6 8.61 11.61 -10.06
CA VAL A 6 7.82 10.47 -9.63
C VAL A 6 8.45 9.80 -8.41
N VAL A 7 7.61 9.30 -7.51
CA VAL A 7 8.01 8.55 -6.33
C VAL A 7 7.44 7.14 -6.43
N ASP A 8 8.32 6.16 -6.50
CA ASP A 8 7.93 4.76 -6.56
C ASP A 8 7.52 4.28 -5.17
N ILE A 9 6.34 3.67 -5.07
CA ILE A 9 5.84 3.12 -3.80
C ILE A 9 6.27 1.64 -3.72
N PRO A 10 6.98 1.24 -2.66
CA PRO A 10 7.43 -0.14 -2.53
C PRO A 10 6.27 -1.10 -2.30
N VAL A 11 6.53 -2.39 -2.51
CA VAL A 11 5.64 -3.45 -2.03
C VAL A 11 5.94 -3.72 -0.57
N PHE A 12 4.89 -3.83 0.22
CA PHE A 12 5.02 -4.30 1.59
C PHE A 12 5.10 -5.84 1.58
N VAL A 13 6.28 -6.37 1.85
CA VAL A 13 6.54 -7.81 1.94
C VAL A 13 7.04 -8.10 3.36
N PRO A 14 6.20 -8.66 4.24
CA PRO A 14 6.62 -9.00 5.59
C PRO A 14 7.70 -10.08 5.58
N GLU A 15 8.75 -9.89 6.38
CA GLU A 15 9.79 -10.87 6.63
C GLU A 15 9.48 -11.63 7.92
N TYR A 16 8.87 -12.80 7.80
CA TYR A 16 8.44 -13.56 8.97
C TYR A 16 9.63 -14.26 9.66
N ASP A 17 9.69 -14.09 10.98
CA ASP A 17 10.60 -14.84 11.84
C ASP A 17 10.17 -16.33 11.87
N LYS A 18 11.15 -17.23 11.74
CA LYS A 18 10.92 -18.69 11.71
C LYS A 18 10.42 -19.22 13.06
N ASP A 19 10.82 -18.58 14.16
CA ASP A 19 10.57 -19.07 15.52
C ASP A 19 9.34 -18.43 16.18
N LYS A 20 8.75 -17.41 15.54
CA LYS A 20 7.53 -16.74 16.02
C LYS A 20 6.27 -17.30 15.40
N LYS A 21 5.12 -17.01 16.00
CA LYS A 21 3.79 -17.26 15.43
C LYS A 21 3.08 -15.94 15.21
N TYR A 22 2.16 -15.92 14.25
CA TYR A 22 1.43 -14.72 13.86
C TYR A 22 -0.02 -15.08 13.60
N GLY A 23 -0.95 -14.18 13.89
CA GLY A 23 -2.37 -14.43 13.62
C GLY A 23 -3.27 -13.29 14.03
N TRP A 24 -4.56 -13.42 13.68
CA TRP A 24 -5.57 -12.43 14.05
C TRP A 24 -6.24 -12.81 15.37
N THR A 25 -6.61 -14.09 15.54
CA THR A 25 -7.27 -14.59 16.75
C THR A 25 -6.29 -14.84 17.90
N ASN A 26 -5.05 -15.22 17.58
CA ASN A 26 -3.93 -15.39 18.50
C ASN A 26 -2.69 -14.74 17.89
N TYR A 27 -1.70 -14.37 18.71
CA TYR A 27 -0.44 -13.74 18.27
C TYR A 27 -0.64 -12.42 17.50
N LYS A 28 -1.64 -11.66 17.94
CA LYS A 28 -2.07 -10.42 17.29
C LYS A 28 -1.04 -9.31 17.46
N ASP A 29 -0.39 -9.24 18.61
CA ASP A 29 0.59 -8.19 18.90
C ASP A 29 1.87 -8.43 18.09
N GLU A 30 2.34 -9.67 18.00
CA GLU A 30 3.48 -10.08 17.17
C GLU A 30 3.22 -9.78 15.69
N LEU A 31 2.01 -10.06 15.21
CA LEU A 31 1.60 -9.73 13.85
C LEU A 31 1.54 -8.22 13.63
N TRP A 32 0.97 -7.47 14.58
CA TRP A 32 0.88 -6.02 14.46
C TRP A 32 2.29 -5.41 14.37
N ASP A 33 3.22 -5.82 15.25
CA ASP A 33 4.58 -5.29 15.28
C ASP A 33 5.34 -5.62 14.01
N LEU A 34 5.27 -6.86 13.51
CA LEU A 34 5.82 -7.25 12.22
C LEU A 34 5.29 -6.36 11.08
N LEU A 35 3.97 -6.14 11.01
CA LEU A 35 3.37 -5.37 9.93
C LEU A 35 3.72 -3.88 10.04
N LYS A 36 3.83 -3.31 11.25
CA LYS A 36 4.34 -1.94 11.43
C LYS A 36 5.78 -1.83 10.96
N GLU A 37 6.64 -2.76 11.33
CA GLU A 37 8.04 -2.77 10.88
C GLU A 37 8.11 -2.86 9.36
N THR A 38 7.30 -3.74 8.76
CA THR A 38 7.18 -3.91 7.29
C THR A 38 6.77 -2.62 6.58
N THR A 39 5.89 -1.82 7.19
CA THR A 39 5.34 -0.60 6.55
C THR A 39 5.93 0.69 7.09
N HIS A 40 6.89 0.61 8.01
CA HIS A 40 7.36 1.75 8.81
C HIS A 40 6.22 2.53 9.51
N GLY A 41 5.14 1.83 9.87
CA GLY A 41 3.98 2.44 10.53
C GLY A 41 3.04 3.21 9.60
N TYR A 42 3.05 2.94 8.30
CA TYR A 42 2.11 3.48 7.32
C TYR A 42 1.01 2.47 6.94
N CYS A 43 -0.16 2.97 6.56
CA CYS A 43 -1.25 2.17 6.02
C CYS A 43 -0.86 1.60 4.65
N MET A 44 -1.06 0.29 4.44
CA MET A 44 -0.68 -0.36 3.17
C MET A 44 -1.51 0.07 1.94
N TYR A 45 -2.63 0.77 2.15
CA TYR A 45 -3.53 1.21 1.08
C TYR A 45 -3.50 2.72 0.82
N CYS A 46 -3.49 3.54 1.87
CA CYS A 46 -3.50 5.00 1.73
C CYS A 46 -2.16 5.67 1.97
N TYR A 47 -1.19 4.94 2.53
CA TYR A 47 0.14 5.43 2.85
C TYR A 47 0.18 6.54 3.91
N ASP A 48 -0.95 6.79 4.58
CA ASP A 48 -0.99 7.67 5.75
C ASP A 48 -0.46 6.95 6.98
N ARG A 49 0.12 7.72 7.89
CA ARG A 49 0.71 7.21 9.13
C ARG A 49 -0.37 6.62 10.03
N ILE A 50 -0.12 5.42 10.54
CA ILE A 50 -1.01 4.68 11.45
C ILE A 50 -0.33 4.31 12.78
N TRP A 51 0.92 4.73 12.96
CA TRP A 51 1.66 4.71 14.21
C TRP A 51 2.07 6.13 14.55
N ILE A 52 1.41 6.75 15.52
CA ILE A 52 1.58 8.17 15.85
C ILE A 52 1.77 8.28 17.35
N ASN A 53 2.84 8.97 17.79
CA ASN A 53 3.12 9.20 19.21
C ASN A 53 3.10 7.92 20.05
N GLN A 54 3.65 6.82 19.51
CA GLN A 54 3.65 5.50 20.14
C GLN A 54 2.26 4.87 20.33
N GLU A 55 1.26 5.34 19.59
CA GLU A 55 -0.10 4.80 19.64
C GLU A 55 -0.48 4.11 18.32
N ARG A 56 -1.16 2.96 18.46
CA ARG A 56 -1.72 2.20 17.34
C ARG A 56 -2.98 2.90 16.83
N ARG A 57 -2.88 3.54 15.67
CA ARG A 57 -4.03 4.12 14.94
C ARG A 57 -4.50 3.23 13.78
N GLY A 58 -3.73 2.20 13.44
CA GLY A 58 -4.07 1.20 12.43
C GLY A 58 -4.73 -0.06 12.99
N GLN A 59 -5.31 -0.84 12.09
CA GLN A 59 -5.97 -2.11 12.35
C GLN A 59 -5.37 -3.21 11.47
N ILE A 60 -5.23 -4.42 12.02
CA ILE A 60 -5.00 -5.60 11.19
C ILE A 60 -6.24 -5.81 10.32
N GLU A 61 -6.01 -6.12 9.05
CA GLU A 61 -7.04 -6.28 8.03
C GLU A 61 -6.90 -7.62 7.31
N HIS A 62 -8.01 -8.18 6.86
CA HIS A 62 -8.05 -9.40 6.05
C HIS A 62 -8.08 -9.03 4.57
N GLY A 63 -6.99 -9.29 3.85
CA GLY A 63 -6.79 -9.02 2.43
C GLY A 63 -7.97 -9.49 1.56
N ILE A 64 -8.27 -10.77 1.62
CA ILE A 64 -9.55 -11.37 1.21
C ILE A 64 -10.42 -11.48 2.45
N GLU A 65 -11.67 -10.99 2.41
CA GLU A 65 -12.53 -11.03 3.57
C GLU A 65 -12.82 -12.47 3.99
N LYS A 66 -12.72 -12.71 5.30
CA LYS A 66 -12.93 -14.03 5.92
C LYS A 66 -14.28 -14.68 5.61
N LYS A 67 -15.30 -13.91 5.18
CA LYS A 67 -16.58 -14.47 4.72
C LYS A 67 -16.45 -15.38 3.49
N ASN A 68 -15.38 -15.26 2.72
CA ASN A 68 -15.10 -16.18 1.60
C ASN A 68 -14.64 -17.56 2.09
N SER A 69 -14.06 -17.68 3.29
CA SER A 69 -13.83 -18.95 3.97
C SER A 69 -13.41 -18.64 5.41
N MET A 70 -14.37 -18.73 6.35
CA MET A 70 -14.08 -18.41 7.74
C MET A 70 -13.02 -19.36 8.30
N LYS A 71 -13.10 -20.64 7.93
CA LYS A 71 -12.19 -21.70 8.36
C LYS A 71 -10.73 -21.44 7.97
N ARG A 72 -10.49 -20.88 6.77
CA ARG A 72 -9.13 -20.77 6.23
C ARG A 72 -8.59 -19.34 6.21
N LEU A 73 -9.41 -18.32 5.96
CA LEU A 73 -8.93 -16.94 5.78
C LEU A 73 -8.83 -16.14 7.08
N GLN A 74 -9.52 -16.54 8.15
CA GLN A 74 -9.53 -15.78 9.41
C GLN A 74 -8.13 -15.62 10.01
N ASP A 75 -7.32 -16.68 9.96
CA ASP A 75 -5.95 -16.72 10.49
C ASP A 75 -4.93 -17.17 9.43
N CYS A 76 -5.25 -16.99 8.14
CA CYS A 76 -4.26 -17.15 7.08
C CYS A 76 -3.25 -16.01 7.19
N VAL A 77 -2.08 -16.27 7.78
CA VAL A 77 -1.05 -15.24 8.01
C VAL A 77 -0.72 -14.41 6.77
N PRO A 78 -0.53 -15.01 5.56
CA PRO A 78 -0.28 -14.23 4.35
C PRO A 78 -1.46 -13.37 3.86
N ASN A 79 -2.66 -13.57 4.41
CA ASN A 79 -3.86 -12.79 4.12
C ASN A 79 -4.00 -11.58 5.07
N LEU A 80 -3.13 -11.43 6.07
CA LEU A 80 -3.27 -10.39 7.09
C LEU A 80 -2.33 -9.22 6.80
N GLY A 81 -2.91 -8.04 6.65
CA GLY A 81 -2.21 -6.78 6.43
C GLY A 81 -2.48 -5.77 7.53
N ILE A 82 -1.98 -4.54 7.37
CA ILE A 82 -2.30 -3.42 8.25
C ILE A 82 -2.83 -2.23 7.47
N SER A 83 -3.88 -1.60 7.98
CA SER A 83 -4.47 -0.42 7.33
C SER A 83 -5.11 0.53 8.34
N CYS A 84 -5.34 1.77 7.92
CA CYS A 84 -6.15 2.71 8.70
C CYS A 84 -7.62 2.29 8.70
N GLU A 85 -8.37 2.76 9.70
CA GLU A 85 -9.80 2.47 9.84
C GLU A 85 -10.62 2.85 8.61
N ASN A 86 -10.33 4.01 7.99
CA ASN A 86 -11.04 4.45 6.78
C ASN A 86 -10.85 3.47 5.61
N CYS A 87 -9.63 3.02 5.36
CA CYS A 87 -9.35 2.04 4.30
C CYS A 87 -10.07 0.72 4.59
N ASN A 88 -9.94 0.20 5.81
CA ASN A 88 -10.49 -1.10 6.18
C ASN A 88 -12.03 -1.10 6.23
N GLN A 89 -12.61 -0.16 6.97
CA GLN A 89 -14.02 -0.20 7.35
C GLN A 89 -14.94 0.54 6.39
N LYS A 90 -14.43 1.50 5.60
CA LYS A 90 -15.24 2.28 4.65
C LYS A 90 -14.92 1.88 3.21
N TYR A 91 -13.69 2.13 2.75
CA TYR A 91 -13.36 2.01 1.33
C TYR A 91 -13.40 0.55 0.85
N LYS A 92 -12.75 -0.35 1.58
CA LYS A 92 -12.76 -1.77 1.23
C LYS A 92 -14.18 -2.33 1.22
N LYS A 93 -15.00 -2.02 2.23
CA LYS A 93 -16.38 -2.52 2.34
C LYS A 93 -17.29 -2.15 1.15
N ARG A 94 -17.08 -1.01 0.48
CA ARG A 94 -17.92 -0.54 -0.66
C ARG A 94 -18.07 -1.55 -1.80
N GLY A 95 -17.06 -2.40 -2.01
CA GLY A 95 -17.08 -3.41 -3.07
C GLY A 95 -17.14 -4.85 -2.58
N GLU A 96 -17.22 -5.11 -1.27
CA GLU A 96 -17.08 -6.45 -0.67
C GLU A 96 -18.02 -7.48 -1.31
N GLN A 97 -19.28 -7.12 -1.51
CA GLN A 97 -20.28 -8.02 -2.11
C GLN A 97 -19.94 -8.43 -3.55
N LYS A 98 -19.37 -7.53 -4.34
CA LYS A 98 -18.99 -7.81 -5.74
C LYS A 98 -17.76 -8.71 -5.84
N ARG A 99 -16.98 -8.82 -4.76
CA ARG A 99 -15.74 -9.60 -4.68
C ARG A 99 -15.93 -10.99 -4.07
N ARG A 100 -17.17 -11.38 -3.78
CA ARG A 100 -17.48 -12.71 -3.25
C ARG A 100 -17.11 -13.78 -4.27
N LEU A 101 -16.28 -14.71 -3.86
CA LEU A 101 -15.81 -15.81 -4.69
C LEU A 101 -16.89 -16.89 -4.85
N SER A 102 -16.78 -17.68 -5.91
CA SER A 102 -17.71 -18.79 -6.14
C SER A 102 -17.51 -19.90 -5.11
N GLN A 103 -18.56 -20.68 -4.86
CA GLN A 103 -18.48 -21.82 -3.94
C GLN A 103 -17.43 -22.85 -4.41
N GLU A 104 -17.27 -23.04 -5.71
CA GLU A 104 -16.27 -23.94 -6.29
C GLU A 104 -14.85 -23.49 -5.95
N GLN A 105 -14.54 -22.20 -6.13
CA GLN A 105 -13.24 -21.62 -5.78
C GLN A 105 -12.93 -21.77 -4.29
N ILE A 106 -13.94 -21.56 -3.43
CA ILE A 106 -13.83 -21.70 -1.98
C ILE A 106 -13.57 -23.16 -1.61
N CYS A 107 -14.37 -24.10 -2.14
CA CYS A 107 -14.20 -25.53 -1.89
C CYS A 107 -12.81 -26.04 -2.32
N GLU A 108 -12.29 -25.56 -3.45
CA GLU A 108 -10.94 -25.91 -3.91
C GLU A 108 -9.86 -25.35 -2.96
N PHE A 109 -9.98 -24.09 -2.56
CA PHE A 109 -9.06 -23.47 -1.62
C PHE A 109 -9.03 -24.20 -0.27
N GLU A 110 -10.18 -24.64 0.23
CA GLU A 110 -10.28 -25.30 1.53
C GLU A 110 -9.64 -26.69 1.59
N LYS A 111 -9.43 -27.34 0.43
CA LYS A 111 -8.70 -28.61 0.30
C LYS A 111 -7.19 -28.45 0.52
N GLY A 112 -6.65 -27.23 0.43
CA GLY A 112 -5.22 -26.98 0.64
C GLY A 112 -4.74 -27.27 2.05
N GLU A 113 -3.48 -27.66 2.17
CA GLU A 113 -2.76 -27.77 3.44
C GLU A 113 -2.49 -26.38 4.02
N CYS A 114 -2.57 -26.26 5.35
CA CYS A 114 -2.38 -24.98 6.05
C CYS A 114 -1.83 -25.22 7.45
N THR A 115 -0.73 -24.53 7.77
CA THR A 115 -0.07 -24.55 9.08
C THR A 115 -0.57 -23.44 10.02
N SER A 116 -1.63 -22.72 9.63
CA SER A 116 -2.24 -21.64 10.42
C SER A 116 -1.21 -20.58 10.86
N PHE A 117 -1.04 -20.37 12.16
CA PHE A 117 -0.17 -19.36 12.77
C PHE A 117 1.33 -19.53 12.47
N GLU A 118 1.75 -20.69 11.98
CA GLU A 118 3.13 -21.00 11.59
C GLU A 118 3.40 -20.71 10.10
N CYS A 119 2.39 -20.28 9.34
CA CYS A 119 2.55 -19.99 7.92
C CYS A 119 3.45 -18.75 7.71
N LYS A 120 4.44 -18.87 6.82
CA LYS A 120 5.47 -17.83 6.54
C LYS A 120 5.47 -17.31 5.11
N GLU A 121 4.69 -17.95 4.25
CA GLU A 121 4.64 -17.60 2.82
C GLU A 121 3.29 -17.93 2.22
N MET A 122 2.97 -17.32 1.07
CA MET A 122 1.75 -17.64 0.34
C MET A 122 1.83 -19.06 -0.24
N CYS A 123 1.01 -19.99 0.26
CA CYS A 123 0.88 -21.33 -0.32
C CYS A 123 0.19 -21.29 -1.70
N THR A 124 0.33 -22.36 -2.49
CA THR A 124 -0.24 -22.47 -3.85
C THR A 124 -1.76 -22.23 -3.86
N SER A 125 -2.49 -22.81 -2.91
CA SER A 125 -3.95 -22.63 -2.79
C SER A 125 -4.32 -21.16 -2.52
N PHE A 126 -3.58 -20.47 -1.65
CA PHE A 126 -3.82 -19.06 -1.37
C PHE A 126 -3.46 -18.16 -2.57
N ARG A 127 -2.35 -18.44 -3.27
CA ARG A 127 -1.99 -17.72 -4.51
C ARG A 127 -3.08 -17.82 -5.58
N LYS A 128 -3.75 -18.98 -5.70
CA LYS A 128 -4.83 -19.20 -6.67
C LYS A 128 -6.07 -18.35 -6.34
N ILE A 129 -6.57 -18.48 -5.10
CA ILE A 129 -7.78 -17.75 -4.67
C ILE A 129 -7.56 -16.23 -4.63
N ARG A 130 -6.35 -15.78 -4.24
CA ARG A 130 -5.95 -14.37 -4.27
C ARG A 130 -5.98 -13.79 -5.68
N ARG A 131 -5.45 -14.50 -6.68
CA ARG A 131 -5.52 -14.06 -8.09
C ARG A 131 -6.96 -13.94 -8.58
N ALA A 132 -7.80 -14.94 -8.29
CA ALA A 132 -9.21 -14.90 -8.64
C ALA A 132 -9.92 -13.67 -8.02
N TYR A 133 -9.67 -13.44 -6.74
CA TYR A 133 -10.24 -12.32 -6.00
C TYR A 133 -9.79 -10.95 -6.56
N VAL A 134 -8.49 -10.79 -6.86
CA VAL A 134 -7.95 -9.56 -7.48
C VAL A 134 -8.61 -9.31 -8.83
N LYS A 135 -8.71 -10.33 -9.70
CA LYS A 135 -9.32 -10.20 -11.04
C LYS A 135 -10.78 -9.79 -10.96
N GLN A 136 -11.56 -10.43 -10.08
CA GLN A 136 -12.98 -10.14 -9.91
C GLN A 136 -13.20 -8.77 -9.27
N GLY A 137 -12.41 -8.44 -8.24
CA GLY A 137 -12.62 -7.26 -7.43
C GLY A 137 -11.90 -6.01 -7.87
N LYS A 138 -10.99 -6.14 -8.84
CA LYS A 138 -10.15 -5.04 -9.35
C LYS A 138 -9.49 -4.27 -8.21
N ILE A 139 -8.91 -5.01 -7.26
CA ILE A 139 -8.26 -4.50 -6.05
C ILE A 139 -6.92 -5.20 -5.87
N MET A 140 -5.85 -4.43 -5.66
CA MET A 140 -4.57 -4.94 -5.19
C MET A 140 -4.66 -5.30 -3.71
N ILE A 141 -4.38 -6.54 -3.35
CA ILE A 141 -4.43 -7.02 -1.97
C ILE A 141 -3.08 -6.80 -1.30
N GLN A 142 -3.09 -6.43 -0.02
CA GLN A 142 -1.90 -6.30 0.80
C GLN A 142 -1.95 -7.36 1.93
N PRO A 143 -0.80 -7.82 2.45
CA PRO A 143 0.56 -7.54 1.98
C PRO A 143 0.90 -8.34 0.70
N PHE A 144 2.17 -8.29 0.27
CA PHE A 144 2.77 -8.94 -0.89
C PHE A 144 2.41 -8.37 -2.26
N GLU A 145 3.19 -8.83 -3.23
CA GLU A 145 2.97 -8.58 -4.64
C GLU A 145 1.55 -8.96 -5.10
N THR A 146 1.02 -8.14 -6.01
CA THR A 146 -0.19 -8.46 -6.76
C THR A 146 0.19 -8.69 -8.22
N LYS A 147 -0.18 -9.84 -8.76
CA LYS A 147 -0.07 -10.20 -10.19
C LYS A 147 -1.40 -10.77 -10.67
N LEU A 148 -1.74 -10.58 -11.94
CA LEU A 148 -2.93 -11.23 -12.53
C LEU A 148 -2.62 -12.65 -12.99
N GLU A 149 -1.42 -12.89 -13.52
CA GLU A 149 -0.93 -14.21 -13.91
C GLU A 149 0.42 -14.50 -13.23
N GLU A 150 0.84 -15.77 -13.16
CA GLU A 150 2.11 -16.16 -12.54
C GLU A 150 3.32 -15.45 -13.17
N ASN A 151 3.33 -15.37 -14.49
CA ASN A 151 4.35 -14.69 -15.29
C ASN A 151 3.96 -13.24 -15.65
N GLY A 152 2.90 -12.71 -15.05
CA GLY A 152 2.42 -11.35 -15.30
C GLY A 152 3.25 -10.28 -14.61
N ASN A 153 2.99 -9.02 -14.96
CA ASN A 153 3.63 -7.90 -14.31
C ASN A 153 3.19 -7.80 -12.86
N VAL A 154 4.10 -7.35 -12.00
CA VAL A 154 3.70 -6.97 -10.65
C VAL A 154 3.02 -5.61 -10.70
N LEU A 155 1.79 -5.54 -10.22
CA LEU A 155 1.02 -4.31 -10.21
C LEU A 155 1.63 -3.34 -9.19
N ARG A 156 1.94 -2.12 -9.63
CA ARG A 156 2.60 -1.07 -8.84
C ARG A 156 1.93 0.27 -9.05
N ILE A 157 1.92 1.06 -7.98
CA ILE A 157 1.50 2.46 -7.96
C ILE A 157 2.75 3.30 -7.72
N GLN A 158 2.80 4.47 -8.34
CA GLN A 158 3.77 5.53 -8.04
C GLN A 158 3.00 6.83 -7.79
N TYR A 159 3.65 7.81 -7.18
CA TYR A 159 3.10 9.15 -6.99
C TYR A 159 3.76 10.14 -7.93
N ASP A 160 2.96 10.83 -8.73
CA ASP A 160 3.41 11.92 -9.61
C ASP A 160 3.38 13.23 -8.82
N LEU A 161 4.57 13.78 -8.53
CA LEU A 161 4.76 14.95 -7.68
C LEU A 161 4.24 16.23 -8.33
N LEU A 162 4.33 16.35 -9.66
CA LEU A 162 3.83 17.51 -10.40
C LEU A 162 2.31 17.43 -10.56
N GLN A 163 1.78 16.22 -10.74
CA GLN A 163 0.35 15.99 -10.85
C GLN A 163 -0.36 16.01 -9.49
N CYS A 164 0.38 15.75 -8.42
CA CYS A 164 -0.09 15.45 -7.07
C CYS A 164 -1.06 14.26 -7.05
N LYS A 165 -0.75 13.21 -7.81
CA LYS A 165 -1.65 12.06 -8.04
C LYS A 165 -0.93 10.72 -7.97
N TYR A 166 -1.60 9.75 -7.39
CA TYR A 166 -1.26 8.33 -7.51
C TYR A 166 -1.61 7.84 -8.91
N ILE A 167 -0.67 7.18 -9.57
CA ILE A 167 -0.80 6.67 -10.94
C ILE A 167 -0.19 5.26 -11.05
N PRO A 168 -0.56 4.48 -12.08
CA PRO A 168 0.18 3.27 -12.40
C PRO A 168 1.67 3.57 -12.62
N MET A 169 2.53 2.68 -12.15
CA MET A 169 3.97 2.78 -12.36
C MET A 169 4.31 2.74 -13.85
N LYS A 170 5.11 3.69 -14.34
CA LYS A 170 5.39 3.86 -15.78
C LYS A 170 6.46 2.90 -16.31
N SER A 171 7.28 2.32 -15.44
CA SER A 171 8.41 1.44 -15.83
C SER A 171 7.97 0.05 -16.30
N TYR A 172 6.71 -0.33 -16.12
CA TYR A 172 6.15 -1.61 -16.57
C TYR A 172 5.25 -1.44 -17.79
N HIS A 173 5.30 -2.42 -18.69
CA HIS A 173 4.39 -2.53 -19.83
C HIS A 173 3.17 -3.36 -19.41
N TYR A 174 2.23 -2.70 -18.73
CA TYR A 174 0.99 -3.34 -18.29
C TYR A 174 0.04 -3.61 -19.44
N THR A 175 -0.68 -4.74 -19.36
CA THR A 175 -1.88 -4.97 -20.19
C THR A 175 -3.02 -4.04 -19.76
N GLU A 176 -4.03 -3.85 -20.61
CA GLU A 176 -5.21 -3.05 -20.21
C GLU A 176 -5.94 -3.62 -19.00
N GLN A 177 -5.96 -4.95 -18.84
CA GLN A 177 -6.57 -5.59 -17.68
C GLN A 177 -5.78 -5.29 -16.39
N GLU A 178 -4.45 -5.27 -16.46
CA GLU A 178 -3.58 -4.90 -15.34
C GLU A 178 -3.76 -3.41 -14.99
N LEU A 179 -3.79 -2.54 -15.99
CA LEU A 179 -4.04 -1.11 -15.80
C LEU A 179 -5.41 -0.85 -15.18
N GLU A 180 -6.45 -1.58 -15.62
CA GLU A 180 -7.79 -1.46 -15.05
C GLU A 180 -7.79 -1.79 -13.55
N VAL A 181 -7.10 -2.85 -13.13
CA VAL A 181 -6.99 -3.23 -11.70
C VAL A 181 -6.30 -2.14 -10.89
N ILE A 182 -5.20 -1.57 -11.40
CA ILE A 182 -4.49 -0.49 -10.71
C ILE A 182 -5.37 0.76 -10.60
N ARG A 183 -5.99 1.18 -11.71
CA ARG A 183 -6.89 2.35 -11.74
C ARG A 183 -8.08 2.18 -10.80
N LYS A 184 -8.71 1.01 -10.80
CA LYS A 184 -9.85 0.70 -9.91
C LYS A 184 -9.44 0.61 -8.46
N HIS A 185 -8.22 0.15 -8.14
CA HIS A 185 -7.69 0.21 -6.78
C HIS A 185 -7.52 1.66 -6.31
N ILE A 186 -6.91 2.52 -7.13
CA ILE A 186 -6.74 3.96 -6.85
C ILE A 186 -8.11 4.64 -6.61
N GLU A 187 -9.10 4.31 -7.45
CA GLU A 187 -10.49 4.80 -7.34
C GLU A 187 -11.18 4.29 -6.06
N LEU A 188 -11.07 2.99 -5.77
CA LEU A 188 -11.71 2.34 -4.62
C LEU A 188 -11.31 3.00 -3.31
N PHE A 189 -10.03 3.30 -3.14
CA PHE A 189 -9.50 3.97 -1.94
C PHE A 189 -9.54 5.49 -2.04
N ALA A 190 -10.06 6.05 -3.14
CA ALA A 190 -10.17 7.47 -3.39
C ALA A 190 -8.82 8.20 -3.24
N LEU A 191 -7.71 7.58 -3.67
CA LEU A 191 -6.36 8.12 -3.44
C LEU A 191 -6.13 9.49 -4.10
N ASN A 192 -6.86 9.76 -5.17
CA ASN A 192 -6.79 11.02 -5.93
C ASN A 192 -8.01 11.92 -5.72
N SER A 193 -8.89 11.64 -4.76
CA SER A 193 -10.05 12.50 -4.51
C SER A 193 -9.64 13.77 -3.77
N PRO A 194 -10.40 14.88 -3.89
CA PRO A 194 -10.09 16.13 -3.20
C PRO A 194 -9.93 15.98 -1.69
N GLU A 195 -10.73 15.11 -1.07
CA GLU A 195 -10.74 14.86 0.39
C GLU A 195 -9.51 14.07 0.87
N ARG A 196 -8.78 13.45 -0.07
CA ARG A 196 -7.66 12.55 0.20
C ARG A 196 -6.39 12.93 -0.52
N LYS A 197 -6.40 14.09 -1.19
CA LYS A 197 -5.22 14.68 -1.83
C LYS A 197 -4.11 14.83 -0.80
N ASN A 198 -2.91 14.42 -1.18
CA ASN A 198 -1.74 14.48 -0.31
C ASN A 198 -1.15 15.91 -0.31
N TYR A 199 -1.54 16.71 0.68
CA TYR A 199 -1.00 18.07 0.89
C TYR A 199 0.35 18.09 1.62
N GLU A 200 0.77 16.96 2.20
CA GLU A 200 2.02 16.89 2.98
C GLU A 200 3.26 17.05 2.09
N ILE A 201 3.19 16.71 0.79
CA ILE A 201 4.28 16.93 -0.17
C ILE A 201 4.55 18.43 -0.39
N ALA A 202 3.50 19.23 -0.60
CA ALA A 202 3.64 20.68 -0.77
C ALA A 202 4.20 21.32 0.51
N LYS A 203 3.67 20.93 1.68
CA LYS A 203 4.16 21.35 2.98
C LYS A 203 5.62 20.97 3.22
N TYR A 204 6.04 19.75 2.86
CA TYR A 204 7.43 19.33 2.93
C TYR A 204 8.32 20.18 2.03
N CYS A 205 7.93 20.36 0.77
CA CYS A 205 8.68 21.20 -0.18
C CYS A 205 8.85 22.63 0.34
N LYS A 206 7.79 23.23 0.90
CA LYS A 206 7.86 24.56 1.53
C LYS A 206 8.88 24.59 2.67
N ASN A 207 8.82 23.62 3.58
CA ASN A 207 9.77 23.55 4.69
C ASN A 207 11.22 23.41 4.20
N VAL A 208 11.46 22.61 3.16
CA VAL A 208 12.80 22.46 2.56
C VAL A 208 13.31 23.78 2.00
N ILE A 209 12.44 24.54 1.31
CA ILE A 209 12.77 25.84 0.72
C ILE A 209 13.11 26.86 1.81
N ASP A 210 12.23 26.99 2.80
CA ASP A 210 12.34 28.02 3.84
C ASP A 210 13.54 27.78 4.76
N ASN A 211 13.79 26.52 5.14
CA ASN A 211 14.87 26.15 6.05
C ASN A 211 16.18 25.82 5.33
N ARG A 212 16.16 25.75 3.99
CA ARG A 212 17.28 25.29 3.16
C ARG A 212 17.89 23.98 3.69
N SER A 213 17.05 23.02 4.03
CA SER A 213 17.43 21.73 4.64
C SER A 213 16.47 20.64 4.19
N LEU A 214 16.92 19.38 4.12
CA LEU A 214 16.07 18.23 3.78
C LEU A 214 15.18 17.75 4.94
N MET A 215 15.14 18.50 6.05
CA MET A 215 14.30 18.22 7.22
C MET A 215 14.49 16.80 7.77
N LEU A 216 15.75 16.33 7.81
CA LEU A 216 16.08 15.00 8.32
C LEU A 216 15.62 14.84 9.78
N GLY A 217 15.08 13.67 10.12
CA GLY A 217 14.55 13.37 11.46
C GLY A 217 13.19 14.01 11.78
N ILE A 218 12.61 14.78 10.87
CA ILE A 218 11.24 15.29 11.03
C ILE A 218 10.26 14.30 10.44
N ASP A 219 9.30 13.90 11.26
CA ASP A 219 8.22 12.99 10.87
C ASP A 219 7.16 13.71 10.03
N TYR A 220 6.69 13.03 8.98
CA TYR A 220 5.55 13.44 8.17
C TYR A 220 4.47 12.35 8.19
N ASN A 221 3.22 12.76 7.97
CA ASN A 221 2.08 11.86 8.14
C ASN A 221 1.75 11.02 6.90
N ASN A 222 2.63 11.02 5.89
CA ASN A 222 2.43 10.28 4.66
C ASN A 222 3.76 9.74 4.09
N LEU A 223 3.80 8.46 3.78
CA LEU A 223 4.99 7.73 3.30
C LEU A 223 5.63 8.36 2.06
N ILE A 224 4.83 8.98 1.18
CA ILE A 224 5.35 9.58 -0.05
C ILE A 224 6.37 10.68 0.27
N VAL A 225 6.21 11.38 1.40
CA VAL A 225 7.17 12.40 1.83
C VAL A 225 8.52 11.77 2.19
N ASP A 226 8.52 10.66 2.91
CA ASP A 226 9.74 9.98 3.32
C ASP A 226 10.48 9.40 2.11
N LEU A 227 9.75 8.73 1.21
CA LEU A 227 10.31 8.21 -0.03
C LEU A 227 10.86 9.35 -0.92
N PHE A 228 10.15 10.47 -1.00
CA PHE A 228 10.64 11.63 -1.74
C PHE A 228 11.89 12.23 -1.09
N ARG A 229 11.93 12.33 0.25
CA ARG A 229 13.10 12.79 0.98
C ARG A 229 14.31 11.91 0.71
N GLU A 230 14.18 10.59 0.78
CA GLU A 230 15.26 9.64 0.45
C GLU A 230 15.80 9.89 -0.96
N LYS A 231 14.89 10.09 -1.92
CA LYS A 231 15.25 10.44 -3.30
C LYS A 231 15.96 11.79 -3.43
N LEU A 232 15.63 12.77 -2.58
CA LEU A 232 16.37 14.04 -2.54
C LEU A 232 17.75 13.89 -1.87
N VAL A 233 17.87 13.03 -0.87
CA VAL A 233 19.16 12.75 -0.20
C VAL A 233 20.14 12.09 -1.18
N SER A 234 19.66 11.19 -2.05
CA SER A 234 20.49 10.50 -3.05
C SER A 234 21.06 11.41 -4.14
N LEU A 235 20.54 12.64 -4.28
CA LEU A 235 21.12 13.65 -5.18
C LEU A 235 22.50 14.12 -4.70
N HIS A 236 22.79 14.02 -3.39
CA HIS A 236 24.01 14.56 -2.76
C HIS A 236 24.24 16.05 -3.04
N GLU A 237 23.21 16.79 -3.46
CA GLU A 237 23.28 18.19 -3.89
C GLU A 237 22.07 18.98 -3.40
N LEU A 238 22.20 19.61 -2.23
CA LEU A 238 21.12 20.33 -1.55
C LEU A 238 20.46 21.42 -2.43
N GLU A 239 21.24 22.20 -3.18
CA GLU A 239 20.69 23.25 -4.04
C GLU A 239 19.81 22.68 -5.17
N LYS A 240 20.17 21.51 -5.72
CA LYS A 240 19.32 20.81 -6.69
C LYS A 240 18.03 20.32 -6.04
N ALA A 241 18.12 19.76 -4.83
CA ALA A 241 16.95 19.33 -4.08
C ALA A 241 15.99 20.49 -3.78
N ILE A 242 16.52 21.63 -3.31
CA ILE A 242 15.74 22.86 -3.09
C ILE A 242 15.09 23.32 -4.39
N LYS A 243 15.80 23.29 -5.53
CA LYS A 243 15.24 23.66 -6.83
C LYS A 243 14.07 22.75 -7.24
N LEU A 244 14.20 21.44 -7.04
CA LEU A 244 13.11 20.49 -7.29
C LEU A 244 11.90 20.77 -6.39
N CYS A 245 12.13 20.99 -5.09
CA CYS A 245 11.06 21.38 -4.17
C CYS A 245 10.36 22.67 -4.58
N LYS A 246 11.10 23.69 -5.07
CA LYS A 246 10.49 24.92 -5.63
C LYS A 246 9.58 24.61 -6.80
N THR A 247 10.03 23.81 -7.76
CA THR A 247 9.21 23.42 -8.91
C THR A 247 7.94 22.69 -8.47
N ILE A 248 8.04 21.72 -7.57
CA ILE A 248 6.89 20.96 -7.08
C ILE A 248 5.91 21.86 -6.31
N TYR A 249 6.42 22.71 -5.42
CA TYR A 249 5.62 23.63 -4.62
C TYR A 249 4.84 24.62 -5.49
N CYS A 250 5.50 25.28 -6.46
CA CYS A 250 4.82 26.19 -7.38
C CYS A 250 3.72 25.51 -8.20
N MET A 251 3.94 24.26 -8.63
CA MET A 251 2.94 23.50 -9.39
C MET A 251 1.74 23.08 -8.54
N ALA A 252 1.96 22.82 -7.25
CA ALA A 252 0.88 22.55 -6.30
C ALA A 252 0.02 23.79 -6.05
N ASP A 253 0.64 24.96 -5.80
CA ASP A 253 -0.06 26.24 -5.56
C ASP A 253 -0.93 26.67 -6.76
N LEU A 254 -0.42 26.52 -7.98
CA LEU A 254 -1.17 26.83 -9.20
C LEU A 254 -2.45 26.00 -9.33
N LYS A 255 -2.45 24.77 -8.82
CA LYS A 255 -3.59 23.85 -8.88
C LYS A 255 -4.62 24.05 -7.77
N GLU A 256 -4.27 24.74 -6.70
CA GLU A 256 -5.23 25.13 -5.66
C GLU A 256 -5.97 26.41 -6.02
N SER A 257 -5.44 27.15 -7.00
CA SER A 257 -6.02 28.40 -7.51
C SER A 257 -6.97 28.20 -8.71
N THR A 258 -7.20 26.96 -9.15
CA THR A 258 -8.04 26.56 -10.31
C THR A 258 -9.05 25.51 -9.91
#